data_AF-A0A3B8PZB5-F1
#
_entry.id   AF-A0A3B8PZB5-F1
#
_cell.length_a   1.000
_cell.length_b   1.000
_cell.length_c   1.000
_cell.angle_alpha   90.00
_cell.angle_beta   90.00
_cell.angle_gamma   90.00
#
_symmetry.space_group_name_H-M   'P 1'
#
loop_
_entity.id
_entity.type
_entity.pdbx_description
1 polymer ?
#
loop_
_entity_poly.entity_id
_entity_poly.type
_entity_poly.pdbx_seq_one_letter_code
_entity_poly.pdbx_strand_id
1 'polypeptide(L)'
;MKRTDREKDWPFATSLGLKLLAEGDLRGWLHIFDAESLTAAFERVPCPPDLIASRPALGLLVSGDPRLDVAIRGEVEFWHQLDKLRMSVHRRAVRSYMVAVGRHPDGDSLELAVQHRVRVAVAERLLPQAPLLDYGIERIIAEAISHASRLVPTGALDWLPDARKNFYGLSQ
;
A
#
# COMPACT_ATOMS: atom_id res chain seq x y z
N MET A 1 -7.96 3.83 -0.14
CA MET A 1 -7.85 2.52 -0.83
C MET A 1 -6.48 1.94 -0.54
N LYS A 2 -6.35 0.63 -0.23
CA LYS A 2 -5.04 -0.02 -0.06
C LYS A 2 -4.33 -0.03 -1.43
N ARG A 3 -3.10 0.47 -1.48
CA ARG A 3 -2.24 0.38 -2.66
C ARG A 3 -1.67 -1.03 -2.72
N THR A 4 -1.70 -1.62 -3.90
CA THR A 4 -1.57 -3.07 -4.19
C THR A 4 -0.16 -3.42 -4.65
N ASP A 5 0.26 -4.67 -4.45
CA ASP A 5 1.50 -5.25 -4.99
C ASP A 5 1.37 -5.78 -6.44
N ARG A 6 0.16 -5.75 -7.02
CA ARG A 6 -0.13 -6.34 -8.33
C ARG A 6 -0.15 -5.29 -9.43
N GLU A 7 0.75 -5.44 -10.39
CA GLU A 7 0.87 -4.54 -11.54
C GLU A 7 -0.46 -4.32 -12.29
N LYS A 8 -1.22 -5.41 -12.49
CA LYS A 8 -2.52 -5.41 -13.18
C LYS A 8 -3.61 -4.58 -12.49
N ASP A 9 -3.44 -4.22 -11.23
CA ASP A 9 -4.45 -3.50 -10.45
C ASP A 9 -4.31 -1.97 -10.62
N TRP A 10 -3.15 -1.46 -11.07
CA TRP A 10 -2.93 -0.01 -11.28
C TRP A 10 -3.82 0.60 -12.36
N PRO A 11 -4.06 -0.04 -13.52
CA PRO A 11 -5.03 0.47 -14.48
C PRO A 11 -6.43 0.64 -13.87
N PHE A 12 -6.85 -0.23 -12.95
CA PHE A 12 -8.15 -0.09 -12.27
C PHE A 12 -8.15 1.07 -11.28
N ALA A 13 -7.05 1.27 -10.55
CA ALA A 13 -6.89 2.45 -9.68
C ALA A 13 -6.96 3.75 -10.49
N THR A 14 -6.23 3.82 -11.60
CA THR A 14 -6.28 4.95 -12.54
C THR A 14 -7.69 5.17 -13.10
N SER A 15 -8.36 4.11 -13.55
CA SER A 15 -9.74 4.19 -14.06
C SER A 15 -10.70 4.72 -13.00
N LEU A 16 -10.55 4.30 -11.75
CA LEU A 16 -11.34 4.82 -10.63
C LEU A 16 -11.06 6.31 -10.42
N GLY A 17 -9.80 6.73 -10.44
CA GLY A 17 -9.41 8.12 -10.31
C GLY A 17 -10.04 9.01 -11.38
N LEU A 18 -9.98 8.58 -12.65
CA LEU A 18 -10.60 9.28 -13.77
C LEU A 18 -12.13 9.38 -13.63
N LYS A 19 -12.78 8.29 -13.18
CA LYS A 19 -14.22 8.30 -12.94
C LYS A 19 -14.62 9.29 -11.82
N LEU A 20 -13.88 9.31 -10.72
CA LEU A 20 -14.11 10.25 -9.62
C LEU A 20 -14.00 11.70 -10.10
N LEU A 21 -12.97 12.02 -10.89
CA LEU A 21 -12.83 13.37 -11.46
C LEU A 21 -13.98 13.72 -12.40
N ALA A 22 -14.45 12.76 -13.22
CA ALA A 22 -15.59 12.97 -14.11
C ALA A 22 -16.90 13.24 -13.34
N GLU A 23 -17.03 12.70 -12.12
CA GLU A 23 -18.15 12.92 -11.21
C GLU A 23 -17.98 14.16 -10.32
N GLY A 24 -16.88 14.92 -10.48
CA GLY A 24 -16.58 16.13 -9.71
C GLY A 24 -15.90 15.88 -8.36
N ASP A 25 -15.54 14.63 -8.04
CA ASP A 25 -14.78 14.29 -6.84
C ASP A 25 -13.28 14.44 -7.09
N LEU A 26 -12.73 15.57 -6.61
CA LEU A 26 -11.32 15.93 -6.76
C LEU A 26 -10.36 14.93 -6.11
N ARG A 27 -10.81 14.07 -5.19
CA ARG A 27 -9.97 13.02 -4.60
C ARG A 27 -9.49 12.00 -5.64
N GLY A 28 -10.11 11.98 -6.83
CA GLY A 28 -9.65 11.20 -7.98
C GLY A 28 -8.16 11.41 -8.32
N TRP A 29 -7.59 12.61 -8.07
CA TRP A 29 -6.17 12.92 -8.27
C TRP A 29 -5.21 12.00 -7.50
N LEU A 30 -5.64 11.47 -6.35
CA LEU A 30 -4.83 10.56 -5.53
C LEU A 30 -4.80 9.12 -6.05
N HIS A 31 -5.59 8.84 -7.09
CA HIS A 31 -5.83 7.49 -7.61
C HIS A 31 -5.32 7.28 -9.04
N ILE A 32 -4.80 8.31 -9.72
CA ILE A 32 -4.26 8.21 -11.08
C ILE A 32 -2.74 7.97 -11.02
N PHE A 33 -2.28 6.80 -11.45
CA PHE A 33 -0.87 6.39 -11.41
C PHE A 33 -0.27 6.22 -12.81
N ASP A 34 -0.75 7.04 -13.74
CA ASP A 34 -0.28 7.10 -15.12
C ASP A 34 -0.09 8.57 -15.50
N ALA A 35 1.09 8.90 -16.04
CA ALA A 35 1.48 10.29 -16.31
C ALA A 35 0.67 10.89 -17.48
N GLU A 36 0.36 10.09 -18.49
CA GLU A 36 -0.46 10.51 -19.63
C GLU A 36 -1.89 10.82 -19.16
N SER A 37 -2.49 9.92 -18.39
CA SER A 37 -3.82 10.12 -17.79
C SER A 37 -3.87 11.32 -16.84
N LEU A 38 -2.82 11.57 -16.06
CA LEU A 38 -2.72 12.77 -15.20
C LEU A 38 -2.71 14.05 -16.04
N THR A 39 -1.92 14.07 -17.11
CA THR A 39 -1.81 15.21 -18.02
C THR A 39 -3.15 15.48 -18.70
N ALA A 40 -3.78 14.45 -19.28
CA ALA A 40 -5.09 14.58 -19.92
C ALA A 40 -6.21 15.00 -18.95
N ALA A 41 -6.16 14.54 -17.69
CA ALA A 41 -7.10 14.97 -16.66
C ALA A 41 -6.89 16.45 -16.28
N PHE A 42 -5.64 16.93 -16.28
CA PHE A 42 -5.29 18.27 -15.81
C PHE A 42 -5.74 19.36 -16.78
N GLU A 43 -5.77 19.06 -18.07
CA GLU A 43 -6.33 19.94 -19.10
C GLU A 43 -7.83 20.23 -18.87
N ARG A 44 -8.54 19.36 -18.15
CA ARG A 44 -9.99 19.43 -17.96
C ARG A 44 -10.37 19.95 -16.58
N VAL A 45 -9.61 19.57 -15.55
CA VAL A 45 -9.88 19.89 -14.16
C VAL A 45 -8.57 20.33 -13.52
N PRO A 46 -8.49 21.54 -12.92
CA PRO A 46 -7.27 21.94 -12.21
C PRO A 46 -7.07 21.10 -10.94
N CYS A 47 -5.81 20.81 -10.62
CA CYS A 47 -5.44 20.08 -9.41
C CYS A 47 -5.39 21.01 -8.18
N PRO A 48 -6.13 20.72 -7.09
CA PRO A 48 -6.08 21.52 -5.87
C PRO A 48 -4.75 21.44 -5.11
N PRO A 49 -4.27 22.55 -4.48
CA PRO A 49 -3.00 22.58 -3.74
C PRO A 49 -2.91 21.62 -2.54
N ASP A 50 -4.03 21.36 -1.87
CA ASP A 50 -4.11 20.42 -0.73
C ASP A 50 -3.83 18.97 -1.16
N LEU A 51 -4.20 18.61 -2.39
CA LEU A 51 -3.89 17.30 -2.97
C LEU A 51 -2.42 17.21 -3.38
N ILE A 52 -1.81 18.30 -3.83
CA ILE A 52 -0.36 18.38 -4.10
C ILE A 52 0.44 18.18 -2.81
N ALA A 53 0.03 18.81 -1.72
CA ALA A 53 0.65 18.61 -0.41
C ALA A 53 0.53 17.15 0.08
N SER A 54 -0.55 16.46 -0.31
CA SER A 54 -0.76 15.05 0.00
C SER A 54 -0.01 14.09 -0.94
N ARG A 55 0.24 14.51 -2.18
CA ARG A 55 0.94 13.75 -3.21
C ARG A 55 1.89 14.67 -4.01
N PRO A 56 3.15 14.82 -3.55
CA PRO A 56 4.09 15.79 -4.12
C PRO A 56 4.35 15.64 -5.63
N ALA A 57 4.23 14.43 -6.18
CA ALA A 57 4.34 14.18 -7.61
C ALA A 57 3.35 14.99 -8.46
N LEU A 58 2.17 15.35 -7.91
CA LEU A 58 1.22 16.23 -8.60
C LEU A 58 1.76 17.67 -8.77
N GLY A 59 2.74 18.09 -7.97
CA GLY A 59 3.42 19.36 -8.17
C GLY A 59 4.18 19.40 -9.49
N LEU A 60 4.77 18.27 -9.91
CA LEU A 60 5.46 18.13 -11.19
C LEU A 60 4.51 18.25 -12.38
N LEU A 61 3.29 17.75 -12.22
CA LEU A 61 2.21 17.91 -13.21
C LEU A 61 1.85 19.40 -13.38
N VAL A 62 1.65 20.12 -12.28
CA VAL A 62 1.32 21.55 -12.33
C VAL A 62 2.44 22.39 -12.94
N SER A 63 3.70 22.03 -12.70
CA SER A 63 4.86 22.74 -13.28
C SER A 63 5.23 22.30 -14.70
N GLY A 64 4.55 21.28 -15.27
CA GLY A 64 4.91 20.70 -16.56
C GLY A 64 6.32 20.07 -16.59
N ASP A 65 6.77 19.54 -15.45
CA ASP A 65 8.13 19.00 -15.32
C ASP A 65 8.23 17.61 -15.98
N PRO A 66 9.21 17.38 -16.87
CA PRO A 66 9.38 16.12 -17.58
C PRO A 66 9.67 14.92 -16.66
N ARG A 67 10.05 15.16 -15.39
CA ARG A 67 10.32 14.12 -14.39
C ARG A 67 9.04 13.48 -13.84
N LEU A 68 7.84 13.96 -14.20
CA LEU A 68 6.57 13.41 -13.73
C LEU A 68 6.49 11.89 -13.95
N ASP A 69 6.79 11.40 -15.15
CA ASP A 69 6.73 9.96 -15.46
C ASP A 69 7.67 9.14 -14.56
N VAL A 70 8.89 9.62 -14.34
CA VAL A 70 9.87 8.99 -13.45
C VAL A 70 9.37 8.97 -12.00
N ALA A 71 8.79 10.08 -11.52
CA ALA A 71 8.23 10.18 -10.18
C ALA A 71 7.04 9.25 -9.96
N ILE A 72 6.15 9.11 -10.96
CA ILE A 72 4.99 8.21 -10.89
C ILE A 72 5.44 6.75 -10.87
N ARG A 73 6.42 6.36 -11.70
CA ARG A 73 7.02 5.02 -11.65
C ARG A 73 7.68 4.73 -10.31
N GLY A 74 8.40 5.71 -9.76
CA GLY A 74 8.98 5.65 -8.42
C GLY A 74 7.92 5.42 -7.34
N GLU A 75 6.81 6.16 -7.41
CA GLU A 75 5.68 6.01 -6.50
C GLU A 75 5.05 4.61 -6.59
N VAL A 76 4.76 4.13 -7.80
CA VAL A 76 4.20 2.79 -8.04
C VAL A 76 5.10 1.71 -7.43
N GLU A 77 6.41 1.77 -7.70
CA GLU A 77 7.33 0.76 -7.20
C GLU A 77 7.50 0.83 -5.68
N PHE A 78 7.52 2.03 -5.10
CA PHE A 78 7.50 2.18 -3.65
C PHE A 78 6.27 1.50 -3.02
N TRP A 79 5.07 1.71 -3.59
CA TRP A 79 3.85 1.07 -3.08
C TRP A 79 3.88 -0.44 -3.22
N HIS A 80 4.39 -0.95 -4.35
CA HIS A 80 4.62 -2.39 -4.53
C HIS A 80 5.50 -2.96 -3.41
N GLN A 81 6.63 -2.33 -3.13
CA GLN A 81 7.57 -2.82 -2.13
C GLN A 81 7.00 -2.71 -0.71
N LEU A 82 6.29 -1.62 -0.41
CA LEU A 82 5.65 -1.45 0.88
C LEU A 82 4.59 -2.54 1.12
N ASP A 83 3.73 -2.84 0.14
CA ASP A 83 2.69 -3.84 0.29
C ASP A 83 3.28 -5.27 0.39
N LYS A 84 4.30 -5.58 -0.42
CA LYS A 84 5.06 -6.84 -0.29
C LYS A 84 5.64 -7.02 1.12
N LEU A 85 6.24 -5.97 1.68
CA LEU A 85 6.78 -6.01 3.04
C LEU A 85 5.67 -6.18 4.08
N ARG A 86 4.55 -5.47 3.96
CA ARG A 86 3.40 -5.62 4.87
C ARG A 86 2.89 -7.07 4.87
N MET A 87 2.71 -7.65 3.68
CA MET A 87 2.30 -9.04 3.54
C MET A 87 3.35 -10.01 4.12
N SER A 88 4.64 -9.70 3.98
CA SER A 88 5.73 -10.52 4.54
C SER A 88 5.70 -10.51 6.07
N VAL A 89 5.51 -9.34 6.69
CA VAL A 89 5.38 -9.18 8.15
C VAL A 89 4.21 -10.01 8.67
N HIS A 90 3.03 -9.87 8.06
CA HIS A 90 1.86 -10.67 8.45
C HIS A 90 2.09 -12.17 8.25
N ARG A 91 2.66 -12.59 7.12
CA ARG A 91 2.98 -14.01 6.85
C ARG A 91 3.95 -14.58 7.88
N ARG A 92 4.95 -13.81 8.31
CA ARG A 92 5.89 -14.22 9.35
C ARG A 92 5.21 -14.31 10.71
N ALA A 93 4.37 -13.34 11.05
CA ALA A 93 3.63 -13.28 12.31
C ALA A 93 2.71 -14.49 12.52
N VAL A 94 2.03 -14.97 11.47
CA VAL A 94 1.11 -16.12 11.58
C VAL A 94 1.81 -17.48 11.57
N ARG A 95 3.12 -17.54 11.27
CA ARG A 95 3.83 -18.81 11.06
C ARG A 95 3.79 -19.70 12.31
N SER A 96 4.07 -19.12 13.48
CA SER A 96 4.06 -19.87 14.75
C SER A 96 2.67 -20.41 15.08
N TYR A 97 1.63 -19.61 14.82
CA TYR A 97 0.23 -20.03 14.94
C TYR A 97 -0.09 -21.21 14.01
N MET A 98 0.24 -21.11 12.71
CA MET A 98 -0.05 -22.18 11.74
C MET A 98 0.63 -23.50 12.10
N VAL A 99 1.90 -23.44 12.52
CA VAL A 99 2.64 -24.63 12.95
C VAL A 99 2.01 -25.26 14.19
N ALA A 100 1.56 -24.45 15.15
CA ALA A 100 0.91 -24.94 16.36
C ALA A 100 -0.45 -25.58 16.09
N VAL A 101 -1.27 -24.99 15.21
CA VAL A 101 -2.55 -25.58 14.79
C VAL A 101 -2.33 -26.92 14.08
N GLY A 102 -1.41 -26.97 13.12
CA GLY A 102 -1.12 -28.20 12.36
C GLY A 102 -0.47 -29.32 13.19
N ARG A 103 0.08 -29.00 14.37
CA ARG A 103 0.60 -30.00 15.33
C ARG A 103 -0.39 -30.32 16.44
N HIS A 104 -1.54 -29.66 16.49
CA HIS A 104 -2.53 -29.90 17.52
C HIS A 104 -3.22 -31.25 17.25
N PRO A 105 -3.34 -32.15 18.23
CA PRO A 105 -3.97 -33.46 18.03
C PRO A 105 -5.37 -33.39 17.39
N ASP A 106 -6.17 -32.41 17.82
CA ASP A 106 -7.52 -32.17 17.29
C ASP A 106 -7.58 -31.15 16.14
N GLY A 107 -6.44 -30.71 15.60
CA GLY A 107 -6.36 -29.68 14.57
C GLY A 107 -7.04 -30.06 13.25
N ASP A 108 -7.02 -31.36 12.93
CA ASP A 108 -7.62 -31.96 11.73
C ASP A 108 -8.88 -32.79 12.05
N SER A 109 -9.53 -32.53 13.20
CA SER A 109 -10.79 -33.20 13.56
C SER A 109 -11.84 -33.02 12.47
N LEU A 110 -12.65 -34.04 12.16
CA LEU A 110 -13.75 -33.93 11.18
C LEU A 110 -14.88 -33.00 11.67
N GLU A 111 -14.91 -32.70 12.97
CA GLU A 111 -15.90 -31.80 13.54
C GLU A 111 -15.43 -30.33 13.50
N LEU A 112 -16.16 -29.50 12.76
CA LEU A 112 -15.85 -28.07 12.62
C LEU A 112 -15.82 -27.33 13.97
N ALA A 113 -16.68 -27.69 14.92
CA ALA A 113 -16.71 -27.09 16.25
C ALA A 113 -15.40 -27.32 17.03
N VAL A 114 -14.81 -28.51 16.87
CA VAL A 114 -13.53 -28.86 17.49
C VAL A 114 -12.39 -28.11 16.81
N GLN A 115 -12.34 -28.11 15.48
CA GLN A 115 -11.34 -27.34 14.72
C GLN A 115 -11.38 -25.85 15.08
N HIS A 116 -12.58 -25.26 15.17
CA HIS A 116 -12.76 -23.86 15.53
C HIS A 116 -12.22 -23.56 16.92
N ARG A 117 -12.58 -24.37 17.92
CA ARG A 117 -12.10 -24.20 19.30
C ARG A 117 -10.58 -24.24 19.39
N VAL A 118 -9.95 -25.19 18.71
CA VAL A 118 -8.48 -25.32 18.65
C VAL A 118 -7.86 -24.07 18.03
N ARG A 119 -8.36 -23.63 16.87
CA ARG A 119 -7.84 -22.46 16.17
C ARG A 119 -7.96 -21.20 17.01
N VAL A 120 -9.09 -20.98 17.69
CA VAL A 120 -9.29 -19.82 18.58
C VAL A 120 -8.31 -19.88 19.75
N ALA A 121 -8.22 -21.00 20.47
CA ALA A 121 -7.32 -21.14 21.61
C ALA A 121 -5.83 -20.95 21.24
N VAL A 122 -5.42 -21.44 20.07
CA VAL A 122 -4.04 -21.25 19.58
C VAL A 122 -3.82 -19.80 19.11
N ALA A 123 -4.82 -19.18 18.49
CA ALA A 123 -4.77 -17.78 18.05
C ALA A 123 -4.59 -16.82 19.22
N GLU A 124 -5.40 -16.96 20.27
CA GLU A 124 -5.34 -16.13 21.48
C GLU A 124 -3.95 -16.15 22.14
N ARG A 125 -3.24 -17.27 22.04
CA ARG A 125 -1.91 -17.43 22.64
C ARG A 125 -0.77 -16.94 21.74
N LEU A 126 -0.86 -17.15 20.43
CA LEU A 126 0.30 -17.06 19.52
C LEU A 126 0.21 -15.97 18.46
N LEU A 127 -0.98 -15.45 18.15
CA LEU A 127 -1.08 -14.37 17.17
C LEU A 127 -0.76 -13.02 17.84
N PRO A 128 0.17 -12.23 17.25
CA PRO A 128 0.39 -10.87 17.72
C PRO A 128 -0.82 -9.99 17.40
N GLN A 129 -1.12 -9.06 18.29
CA GLN A 129 -2.24 -8.12 18.15
C GLN A 129 -1.97 -7.09 17.05
N ALA A 130 -0.73 -6.60 16.95
CA ALA A 130 -0.35 -5.55 16.02
C ALA A 130 1.01 -5.82 15.35
N PRO A 131 1.13 -6.87 14.50
CA PRO A 131 2.42 -7.29 13.94
C PRO A 131 3.14 -6.21 13.14
N LEU A 132 2.42 -5.25 12.54
CA LEU A 132 3.01 -4.11 11.84
C LEU A 132 3.59 -3.06 12.81
N LEU A 133 2.97 -2.87 13.97
CA LEU A 133 3.51 -2.00 15.02
C LEU A 133 4.73 -2.64 15.67
N ASP A 134 4.65 -3.94 15.98
CA ASP A 134 5.76 -4.70 16.56
C ASP A 134 6.99 -4.70 15.63
N TYR A 135 6.76 -4.70 14.31
CA TYR A 135 7.82 -4.59 13.31
C TYR A 135 8.42 -3.17 13.21
N GLY A 136 7.60 -2.15 13.46
CA GLY A 136 7.95 -0.74 13.36
C GLY A 136 7.55 -0.10 12.02
N ILE A 137 6.71 0.94 12.09
CA ILE A 137 6.21 1.68 10.91
C ILE A 137 7.36 2.39 10.18
N GLU A 138 8.24 3.07 10.91
CA GLU A 138 9.39 3.75 10.29
C GLU A 138 10.34 2.77 9.61
N ARG A 139 10.51 1.60 10.23
CA ARG A 139 11.35 0.52 9.68
C ARG A 139 10.79 0.00 8.37
N ILE A 140 9.49 -0.32 8.31
CA ILE A 140 8.89 -0.87 7.08
C ILE A 140 8.91 0.15 5.93
N ILE A 141 8.72 1.44 6.23
CA ILE A 141 8.82 2.50 5.23
C ILE A 141 10.26 2.64 4.73
N ALA A 142 11.25 2.68 5.63
CA ALA A 142 12.65 2.77 5.26
C ALA A 142 13.12 1.56 4.41
N GLU A 143 12.70 0.35 4.79
CA GLU A 143 12.97 -0.87 4.01
C GLU A 143 12.30 -0.82 2.63
N ALA A 144 11.06 -0.33 2.53
CA ALA A 144 10.37 -0.17 1.26
C ALA A 144 11.08 0.82 0.33
N ILE A 145 11.52 1.97 0.86
CA ILE A 145 12.31 2.95 0.10
C ILE A 145 13.63 2.32 -0.36
N SER A 146 14.34 1.62 0.53
CA SER A 146 15.61 0.97 0.19
C SER A 146 15.47 -0.13 -0.85
N HIS A 147 14.33 -0.83 -0.90
CA HIS A 147 14.08 -1.84 -1.93
C HIS A 147 13.69 -1.20 -3.26
N ALA A 148 12.80 -0.20 -3.23
CA ALA A 148 12.37 0.52 -4.43
C ALA A 148 13.54 1.24 -5.10
N SER A 149 14.45 1.86 -4.34
CA SER A 149 15.60 2.62 -4.88
C SER A 149 16.57 1.78 -5.71
N ARG A 150 16.55 0.44 -5.56
CA ARG A 150 17.35 -0.49 -6.37
C ARG A 150 16.71 -0.81 -7.72
N LEU A 151 15.44 -0.48 -7.89
CA LEU A 151 14.61 -0.88 -9.03
C LEU A 151 14.20 0.32 -9.90
N VAL A 152 14.38 1.54 -9.39
CA VAL A 152 14.01 2.78 -10.10
C VAL A 152 15.21 3.69 -10.28
N PRO A 153 15.20 4.59 -11.28
CA PRO A 153 16.27 5.57 -11.48
C PRO A 153 16.48 6.49 -10.27
N THR A 154 17.69 7.01 -10.11
CA THR A 154 18.02 8.01 -9.10
C THR A 154 17.09 9.22 -9.19
N GLY A 155 16.57 9.65 -8.04
CA GLY A 155 15.63 10.77 -7.93
C GLY A 155 14.16 10.39 -8.11
N ALA A 156 13.82 9.19 -8.60
CA ALA A 156 12.43 8.78 -8.78
C ALA A 156 11.60 8.75 -7.48
N LEU A 157 12.25 8.66 -6.32
CA LEU A 157 11.61 8.61 -5.01
C LEU A 157 11.56 9.96 -4.29
N ASP A 158 12.05 11.04 -4.90
CA ASP A 158 12.13 12.36 -4.25
C ASP A 158 10.74 12.98 -3.99
N TRP A 159 9.72 12.49 -4.69
CA TRP A 159 8.34 12.99 -4.64
C TRP A 159 7.36 12.02 -3.99
N LEU A 160 7.87 11.06 -3.20
CA LEU A 160 7.00 10.15 -2.47
C LEU A 160 6.10 10.92 -1.48
N PRO A 161 4.81 10.55 -1.40
CA PRO A 161 3.93 11.12 -0.38
C PRO A 161 4.26 10.54 1.01
N ASP A 162 3.76 11.19 2.05
CA ASP A 162 3.92 10.69 3.42
C ASP A 162 3.18 9.35 3.62
N ALA A 163 3.95 8.27 3.62
CA ALA A 163 3.43 6.91 3.73
C ALA A 163 2.88 6.57 5.12
N ARG A 164 3.30 7.29 6.17
CA ARG A 164 2.84 7.06 7.55
C ARG A 164 1.32 7.20 7.68
N LYS A 165 0.72 8.04 6.83
CA LYS A 165 -0.72 8.23 6.76
C LYS A 165 -1.51 6.94 6.46
N ASN A 166 -0.88 5.95 5.83
CA ASN A 166 -1.50 4.65 5.53
C ASN A 166 -1.53 3.67 6.72
N PHE A 167 -0.91 4.06 7.84
CA PHE A 167 -0.88 3.30 9.08
C PHE A 167 -1.72 3.95 10.20
N TYR A 168 -2.35 5.11 9.94
CA TYR A 168 -3.28 5.72 10.87
C TYR A 168 -4.45 4.78 11.18
N GLY A 169 -4.68 4.54 12.47
CA GLY A 169 -5.66 3.56 12.96
C GLY A 169 -5.07 2.23 13.43
N LEU A 170 -3.75 2.00 13.26
CA LEU A 170 -3.06 0.89 13.92
C LEU A 170 -2.62 1.23 15.33
N SER A 171 -2.36 2.51 15.62
CA SER A 171 -2.09 3.03 16.97
C SER A 171 -3.39 3.34 17.70
N GLN A 172 -3.99 2.33 18.32
CA GLN A 172 -4.95 2.47 19.43
C GLN A 172 -4.48 1.58 20.58
#